data_AF-A0A7X8HP54-F1
#
_entry.id   AF-A0A7X8HP54-F1
#
_cell.length_a   1.000
_cell.length_b   1.000
_cell.length_c   1.000
_cell.angle_alpha   90.00
_cell.angle_beta   90.00
_cell.angle_gamma   90.00
#
_symmetry.space_group_name_H-M   'P 1'
#
loop_
_entity.id
_entity.type
_entity.pdbx_description
1 polymer ?
#
loop_
_entity_poly.entity_id
_entity_poly.type
_entity_poly.pdbx_seq_one_letter_code
_entity_poly.pdbx_strand_id
1 'polypeptide(L)'
;MIKDLTIIKDDAPDLIKNISTGMIPKELEPYVSPALEEFRNEMAAELGMPDYASMDKGDLPSRANGNVGGGMTNKMVKFAEAVLAWNYKKRLMLENKQQQGQPTL
;
A
#
# COMPACT_ATOMS: atom_id res chain seq x y z
N MET A 1 -0.73 22.88 -12.55
CA MET A 1 0.46 22.00 -12.52
C MET A 1 0.04 20.68 -11.89
N ILE A 2 -0.18 19.67 -12.73
CA ILE A 2 -0.46 18.30 -12.28
C ILE A 2 0.91 17.66 -12.07
N LYS A 3 1.25 17.27 -10.84
CA LYS A 3 2.50 16.56 -10.57
C LYS A 3 2.42 15.20 -11.24
N ASP A 4 3.33 15.00 -12.18
CA ASP A 4 3.50 13.81 -12.98
C ASP A 4 3.73 12.59 -12.06
N LEU A 5 2.81 11.64 -12.09
CA LEU A 5 2.92 10.34 -11.40
C LEU A 5 3.78 9.34 -12.21
N THR A 6 4.51 9.80 -13.23
CA THR A 6 5.20 8.96 -14.22
C THR A 6 6.66 8.62 -13.90
N ILE A 7 7.16 8.95 -12.72
CA ILE A 7 8.50 8.51 -12.28
C ILE A 7 8.38 7.59 -11.07
N ILE A 8 7.89 6.38 -11.33
CA ILE A 8 8.42 5.18 -10.68
C ILE A 8 9.08 4.40 -11.81
N LYS A 9 10.25 4.88 -12.25
CA LYS A 9 11.11 4.16 -13.18
C LYS A 9 12.04 3.29 -12.34
N ASP A 10 11.83 1.98 -12.45
CA ASP A 10 12.80 0.90 -12.21
C ASP A 10 13.42 0.65 -10.83
N ASP A 11 13.19 1.46 -9.79
CA ASP A 11 13.80 1.22 -8.45
C ASP A 11 12.82 0.82 -7.34
N ALA A 12 11.56 0.56 -7.66
CA ALA A 12 10.66 -0.08 -6.68
C ALA A 12 10.95 -1.59 -6.68
N PRO A 13 11.56 -2.16 -5.64
CA PRO A 13 12.03 -3.54 -5.64
C PRO A 13 10.86 -4.49 -5.81
N ASP A 14 10.60 -4.96 -7.03
CA ASP A 14 9.69 -6.06 -7.42
C ASP A 14 8.40 -6.26 -6.59
N LEU A 15 7.87 -5.22 -5.94
CA LEU A 15 6.71 -5.31 -5.06
C LEU A 15 5.52 -5.83 -5.86
N ILE A 16 5.42 -5.38 -7.10
CA ILE A 16 4.40 -5.81 -8.05
C ILE A 16 4.56 -7.28 -8.49
N LYS A 17 5.78 -7.81 -8.61
CA LYS A 17 6.00 -9.23 -8.93
C LYS A 17 5.68 -10.14 -7.74
N ASN A 18 5.93 -9.66 -6.52
CA ASN A 18 5.74 -10.41 -5.28
C ASN A 18 4.34 -10.25 -4.66
N ILE A 19 3.52 -9.31 -5.14
CA ILE A 19 2.10 -9.21 -4.74
C ILE A 19 1.35 -10.52 -5.01
N SER A 20 1.70 -11.25 -6.08
CA SER A 20 1.08 -12.53 -6.40
C SER A 20 1.51 -13.67 -5.46
N THR A 21 2.68 -13.56 -4.84
CA THR A 21 3.25 -14.59 -3.96
C THR A 21 2.96 -14.33 -2.48
N GLY A 22 2.48 -13.14 -2.13
CA GLY A 22 2.18 -12.76 -0.74
C GLY A 22 3.42 -12.69 0.16
N MET A 23 4.62 -12.66 -0.43
CA MET A 23 5.89 -12.63 0.30
C MET A 23 6.49 -11.22 0.31
N ILE A 24 7.03 -10.85 1.46
CA ILE A 24 7.82 -9.62 1.62
C ILE A 24 9.27 -9.96 1.23
N PRO A 25 9.92 -9.18 0.36
CA PRO A 25 11.35 -9.35 0.07
C PRO A 25 12.19 -9.32 1.36
N LYS A 26 13.18 -10.20 1.46
CA LYS A 26 14.01 -10.36 2.67
C LYS A 26 14.69 -9.05 3.09
N GLU A 27 15.13 -8.27 2.11
CA GLU A 27 15.74 -6.96 2.32
C GLU A 27 14.78 -5.93 2.94
N LEU A 28 13.46 -6.14 2.82
CA LEU A 28 12.44 -5.27 3.38
C LEU A 28 11.96 -5.71 4.78
N GLU A 29 12.17 -6.96 5.18
CA GLU A 29 11.72 -7.51 6.47
C GLU A 29 12.06 -6.61 7.68
N PRO A 30 13.30 -6.06 7.82
CA PRO A 30 13.64 -5.22 8.97
C PRO A 30 12.84 -3.92 9.05
N TYR A 31 12.28 -3.46 7.94
CA TYR A 31 11.53 -2.20 7.85
C TYR A 31 10.02 -2.39 8.06
N VAL A 32 9.52 -3.63 8.05
CA VAL A 32 8.08 -3.90 8.16
C VAL A 32 7.54 -3.44 9.51
N SER A 33 8.14 -3.86 10.62
CA SER A 33 7.64 -3.51 11.95
C SER A 33 7.70 -2.00 12.23
N PRO A 34 8.81 -1.29 11.97
CA PRO A 34 8.86 0.16 12.12
C PRO A 34 7.82 0.90 11.27
N ALA A 35 7.67 0.53 9.99
CA ALA A 35 6.69 1.16 9.11
C ALA A 35 5.24 0.92 9.57
N LEU A 36 4.93 -0.28 10.07
CA LEU A 36 3.62 -0.59 10.64
C LEU A 36 3.33 0.17 11.94
N GLU A 37 4.36 0.44 12.74
CA GLU A 37 4.24 1.25 13.95
C GLU A 37 4.00 2.72 13.63
N GLU A 38 4.77 3.30 12.71
CA GLU A 38 4.55 4.65 12.20
C GLU A 38 3.13 4.80 11.65
N PHE A 39 2.73 3.89 10.77
CA PHE A 39 1.39 3.91 10.20
C PHE A 39 0.28 3.77 11.26
N ARG A 40 0.48 2.93 12.29
CA ARG A 40 -0.47 2.83 13.41
C ARG A 40 -0.60 4.16 14.15
N ASN A 41 0.52 4.83 14.42
CA ASN A 41 0.53 6.10 15.14
C ASN A 41 -0.09 7.22 14.32
N GLU A 42 0.16 7.28 13.00
CA GLU A 42 -0.53 8.18 12.08
C GLU A 42 -2.03 7.95 12.09
N MET A 43 -2.47 6.69 12.00
CA MET A 43 -3.89 6.34 12.07
C MET A 43 -4.54 6.75 13.38
N ALA A 44 -3.83 6.62 14.50
CA ALA A 44 -4.31 7.06 15.79
C ALA A 44 -4.38 8.59 15.89
N ALA A 45 -3.39 9.31 15.36
CA ALA A 45 -3.39 10.76 15.28
C ALA A 45 -4.58 11.31 14.48
N GLU A 46 -4.91 10.68 13.34
CA GLU A 46 -6.11 11.02 12.54
C GLU A 46 -7.41 10.83 13.32
N LEU A 47 -7.44 9.89 14.26
CA LEU A 47 -8.58 9.63 15.15
C LEU A 47 -8.56 10.46 16.44
N GLY A 48 -7.65 11.44 16.54
CA GLY A 48 -7.55 12.37 17.68
C GLY A 48 -6.68 11.88 18.83
N MET A 49 -5.83 10.86 18.63
CA MET A 49 -4.90 10.34 19.63
C MET A 49 -3.44 10.54 19.16
N PRO A 50 -2.90 11.78 19.22
CA PRO A 50 -1.55 12.08 18.71
C PRO A 50 -0.44 11.36 19.51
N ASP A 51 -0.64 11.12 20.80
CA ASP A 51 0.37 10.52 21.69
C ASP A 51 0.22 8.99 21.83
N TYR A 52 -0.49 8.36 20.90
CA TYR A 52 -0.86 6.93 20.95
C TYR A 52 0.34 6.00 21.14
N ALA A 53 1.53 6.37 20.62
CA ALA A 53 2.77 5.63 20.82
C ALA A 53 3.10 5.44 22.31
N SER A 54 3.03 6.51 23.09
CA SER A 54 3.38 6.54 24.52
C SER A 54 2.26 6.09 25.47
N MET A 55 1.02 5.99 24.99
CA MET A 55 -0.10 5.55 25.81
C MET A 55 -0.03 4.04 26.06
N ASP A 56 -0.45 3.62 27.25
CA ASP A 56 -0.79 2.22 27.49
C ASP A 56 -2.10 1.90 26.75
N LYS A 57 -2.07 0.87 25.91
CA LYS A 57 -3.23 0.47 25.10
C LYS A 57 -4.28 -0.23 25.97
N GLY A 58 -3.90 -0.71 27.16
CA GLY A 58 -4.82 -1.26 28.15
C GLY A 58 -5.73 -0.21 28.80
N ASP A 59 -5.24 1.03 28.92
CA ASP A 59 -6.01 2.15 29.48
C ASP A 59 -6.97 2.78 28.46
N LEU A 60 -6.74 2.54 27.17
CA LEU A 60 -7.59 3.02 26.10
C LEU A 60 -8.87 2.16 25.97
N PRO A 61 -10.03 2.76 25.69
CA PRO A 61 -11.24 2.00 25.39
C PRO A 61 -10.99 1.02 24.23
N SER A 62 -11.43 -0.23 24.36
CA SER A 62 -11.24 -1.25 23.31
C SER A 62 -11.75 -0.80 21.93
N ARG A 63 -12.81 0.03 21.91
CA ARG A 63 -13.33 0.63 20.69
C ARG A 63 -12.35 1.61 20.03
N ALA A 64 -11.61 2.39 20.80
CA ALA A 64 -10.60 3.31 20.27
C ALA A 64 -9.45 2.54 19.60
N ASN A 65 -8.91 1.53 20.29
CA ASN A 65 -7.90 0.62 19.71
C ASN A 65 -8.42 -0.11 18.47
N GLY A 66 -9.68 -0.58 18.52
CA GLY A 66 -10.36 -1.22 17.40
C GLY A 66 -10.52 -0.30 16.19
N ASN A 67 -10.83 0.98 16.40
CA ASN A 67 -10.93 1.96 15.33
C ASN A 67 -9.58 2.21 14.65
N VAL A 68 -8.48 2.27 15.41
CA VAL A 68 -7.12 2.40 14.86
C VAL A 68 -6.79 1.18 14.00
N GLY A 69 -6.90 -0.03 14.53
CA GLY A 69 -6.61 -1.26 13.80
C GLY A 69 -7.51 -1.47 12.58
N GLY A 70 -8.81 -1.18 12.71
CA GLY A 70 -9.77 -1.24 11.61
C GLY A 70 -9.47 -0.23 10.50
N GLY A 71 -9.08 1.00 10.89
CA GLY A 71 -8.66 2.05 9.96
C GLY A 71 -7.39 1.68 9.19
N MET A 72 -6.39 1.11 9.88
CA MET A 72 -5.18 0.58 9.26
C MET A 72 -5.53 -0.45 8.18
N THR A 73 -6.31 -1.48 8.54
CA THR A 73 -6.74 -2.53 7.59
C THR A 73 -7.49 -1.95 6.41
N ASN A 74 -8.42 -1.01 6.64
CA ASN A 74 -9.18 -0.38 5.56
C ASN A 74 -8.29 0.32 4.53
N LYS A 75 -7.31 1.11 4.99
CA LYS A 75 -6.38 1.81 4.10
C LYS A 75 -5.41 0.87 3.40
N MET A 76 -4.89 -0.16 4.08
CA MET A 76 -4.04 -1.17 3.46
C MET A 76 -4.77 -1.93 2.35
N VAL A 77 -6.04 -2.32 2.58
CA VAL A 77 -6.87 -2.96 1.56
C VAL A 77 -7.06 -2.03 0.36
N LYS A 78 -7.42 -0.76 0.57
CA LYS A 78 -7.56 0.22 -0.51
C LYS A 78 -6.27 0.42 -1.31
N PHE A 79 -5.11 0.42 -0.63
CA PHE A 79 -3.82 0.47 -1.29
C PHE A 79 -3.60 -0.76 -2.17
N ALA A 80 -3.84 -1.96 -1.63
CA ALA A 80 -3.73 -3.21 -2.40
C ALA A 80 -4.68 -3.24 -3.60
N GLU A 81 -5.94 -2.83 -3.43
CA GLU A 81 -6.93 -2.69 -4.51
C GLU A 81 -6.44 -1.74 -5.61
N ALA A 82 -5.91 -0.57 -5.23
CA ALA A 82 -5.36 0.40 -6.19
C ALA A 82 -4.17 -0.18 -6.98
N VAL A 83 -3.27 -0.90 -6.32
CA VAL A 83 -2.13 -1.54 -6.97
C VAL A 83 -2.58 -2.67 -7.90
N LEU A 84 -3.55 -3.50 -7.49
CA LEU A 84 -4.12 -4.54 -8.34
C LEU A 84 -4.81 -3.96 -9.58
N ALA A 85 -5.62 -2.91 -9.40
CA ALA A 85 -6.30 -2.21 -10.48
C ALA A 85 -5.31 -1.57 -11.46
N TRP A 86 -4.26 -0.94 -10.94
CA TRP A 86 -3.18 -0.37 -11.77
C TRP A 86 -2.48 -1.45 -12.60
N ASN A 87 -2.14 -2.59 -12.01
CA ASN A 87 -1.52 -3.71 -12.71
C ASN A 87 -2.42 -4.29 -13.79
N TYR A 88 -3.70 -4.48 -13.48
CA TYR A 88 -4.69 -4.93 -14.44
C TYR A 88 -4.79 -3.97 -15.63
N LYS A 89 -4.92 -2.66 -15.38
CA LYS A 89 -4.96 -1.63 -16.42
C LYS A 89 -3.70 -1.62 -17.28
N LYS A 90 -2.50 -1.74 -16.67
CA LYS A 90 -1.23 -1.77 -17.40
C LYS A 90 -1.17 -2.95 -18.38
N ARG A 91 -1.62 -4.15 -17.97
CA ARG A 91 -1.67 -5.33 -18.86
C ARG A 91 -2.59 -5.12 -20.05
N LEU A 92 -3.82 -4.66 -19.82
CA LEU A 92 -4.77 -4.35 -20.91
C LEU A 92 -4.20 -3.33 -21.91
N MET A 93 -3.50 -2.30 -21.41
CA MET A 93 -2.87 -1.30 -22.28
C MET A 93 -1.72 -1.86 -23.12
N LEU A 94 -0.96 -2.81 -22.60
CA LEU A 94 0.13 -3.46 -23.34
C LEU A 94 -0.42 -4.43 -24.40
N GLU A 95 -1.44 -5.20 -24.06
CA GLU A 95 -2.14 -6.12 -24.99
C GLU A 95 -2.73 -5.35 -26.19
N ASN A 96 -3.38 -4.21 -25.94
CA ASN A 96 -3.94 -3.36 -26.99
C ASN A 96 -2.85 -2.76 -27.91
N LYS A 97 -1.67 -2.42 -27.36
CA LYS A 97 -0.53 -1.94 -28.16
C LYS A 97 0.08 -3.02 -29.05
N GLN A 98 0.08 -4.28 -28.60
CA GLN A 98 0.60 -5.40 -29.39
C GLN A 98 -0.31 -5.75 -30.57
N GLN A 99 -1.64 -5.63 -30.41
CA GLN A 99 -2.60 -5.88 -31.50
C GLN A 99 -2.58 -4.78 -32.58
N GLN A 100 -2.27 -3.53 -32.21
CA GLN A 100 -2.16 -2.41 -33.17
C GLN A 100 -0.83 -2.40 -33.95
N GLY A 101 0.13 -3.26 -33.59
CA GLY A 101 1.43 -3.39 -34.25
C GLY A 101 1.56 -4.56 -35.23
N GLN A 102 0.52 -5.38 -35.40
CA GLN A 102 0.54 -6.43 -36.43
C GLN A 102 0.12 -5.86 -37.78
N PRO A 103 0.94 -5.97 -38.85
CA PRO A 103 0.49 -5.62 -40.18
C PRO A 103 -0.70 -6.51 -40.55
N THR A 104 -1.80 -5.89 -40.92
CA THR A 104 -2.90 -6.59 -41.57
C THR A 104 -2.36 -7.14 -42.89
N LEU A 105 -2.40 -8.48 -43.03
CA LEU A 105 -2.08 -9.18 -44.28
C LEU A 105 -3.11 -8.87 -45.35
#